data_AF-A0A2C9L1D5-F1
#
_entry.id   AF-A0A2C9L1D5-F1
#
_cell.length_a   1.000
_cell.length_b   1.000
_cell.length_c   1.000
_cell.angle_alpha   90.00
_cell.angle_beta   90.00
_cell.angle_gamma   90.00
#
_symmetry.space_group_name_H-M   'P 1'
#
loop_
_entity.id
_entity.type
_entity.pdbx_description
1 polymer ?
#
loop_
_entity_poly.entity_id
_entity_poly.type
_entity_poly.pdbx_seq_one_letter_code
_entity_poly.pdbx_strand_id
1 'polypeptide(L)'
;MLSDVLQIPYCSTECLDLALSQYHQVLCKGQSQEDEAHPLNRLLETWRSFHYPPETTSIMLIAKMIAMVKQAQDKGNIISLFSVFVKATLNEQEHIAHKLLGKQFQVQREVLRQQLRETLFEEAVQEWFTPEGFNSLLALIGTNGQGIGSSSFSHWVKNTEKLCLGDAEKKQLDELITQLYDQLDEVSGEFLDCEGSALYLLQSSCNHSCSPNAEVTFPNGNHTLAMVALQDISPEEEITISYLSCCDLTRSRHSRQKILKENYLFTCTCEKCLSEADDASVTSEEDIDSDEMDEEDTM
;
A
#
# COMPACT_ATOMS: atom_id res chain seq x y z
N MET A 1 -22.00 -24.68 14.77
CA MET A 1 -21.49 -24.28 16.10
C MET A 1 -20.16 -23.51 16.02
N LEU A 2 -19.65 -23.14 14.83
CA LEU A 2 -18.49 -22.23 14.67
C LEU A 2 -18.87 -20.87 14.05
N SER A 3 -20.08 -20.74 13.48
CA SER A 3 -20.57 -19.54 12.81
C SER A 3 -20.95 -18.40 13.77
N ASP A 4 -21.32 -18.71 15.02
CA ASP A 4 -21.89 -17.72 15.94
C ASP A 4 -20.82 -16.92 16.72
N VAL A 5 -19.54 -17.26 16.56
CA VAL A 5 -18.40 -16.57 17.22
C VAL A 5 -17.61 -15.71 16.23
N LEU A 6 -17.71 -15.97 14.93
CA LEU A 6 -16.92 -15.34 13.88
C LEU A 6 -17.81 -14.35 13.10
N GLN A 7 -17.74 -13.06 13.44
CA GLN A 7 -18.51 -12.01 12.74
C GLN A 7 -17.83 -11.50 11.46
N ILE A 8 -16.72 -12.11 11.04
CA ILE A 8 -16.00 -11.72 9.82
C ILE A 8 -16.46 -12.61 8.67
N PRO A 9 -17.01 -12.05 7.58
CA PRO A 9 -17.47 -12.83 6.44
C PRO A 9 -16.30 -13.42 5.64
N TYR A 10 -16.50 -14.63 5.15
CA TYR A 10 -15.59 -15.32 4.23
C TYR A 10 -16.37 -15.79 3.00
N CYS A 11 -15.75 -15.76 1.82
CA CYS A 11 -16.40 -16.18 0.58
C CYS A 11 -16.60 -17.71 0.49
N SER A 12 -15.82 -18.50 1.24
CA SER A 12 -15.97 -19.95 1.30
C SER A 12 -15.43 -20.53 2.62
N THR A 13 -15.76 -21.80 2.88
CA THR A 13 -15.20 -22.56 4.02
C THR A 13 -13.70 -22.75 3.90
N GLU A 14 -13.18 -22.95 2.69
CA GLU A 14 -11.74 -23.08 2.44
C GLU A 14 -10.99 -21.80 2.79
N CYS A 15 -11.55 -20.63 2.44
CA CYS A 15 -10.96 -19.34 2.81
C CYS A 15 -10.99 -19.11 4.33
N LEU A 16 -12.05 -19.54 5.00
CA LEU A 16 -12.13 -19.50 6.46
C LEU A 16 -11.08 -20.42 7.10
N ASP A 17 -11.00 -21.68 6.67
CA ASP A 17 -10.06 -22.66 7.21
C ASP A 17 -8.60 -22.24 6.98
N LEU A 18 -8.30 -21.68 5.79
CA LEU A 18 -6.99 -21.12 5.49
C LEU A 18 -6.67 -19.96 6.44
N ALA A 19 -7.57 -19.00 6.59
CA ALA A 19 -7.36 -17.87 7.49
C ALA A 19 -7.22 -18.31 8.95
N LEU A 20 -8.05 -19.25 9.42
CA LEU A 20 -7.97 -19.86 10.74
C LEU A 20 -6.62 -20.52 10.97
N SER A 21 -6.09 -21.25 9.98
CA SER A 21 -4.80 -21.90 10.09
C SER A 21 -3.63 -20.91 10.15
N GLN A 22 -3.76 -19.75 9.49
CA GLN A 22 -2.64 -18.81 9.30
C GLN A 22 -2.59 -17.71 10.35
N TYR A 23 -3.68 -16.99 10.61
CA TYR A 23 -3.64 -15.78 11.45
C TYR A 23 -4.92 -15.49 12.23
N HIS A 24 -6.05 -16.06 11.82
CA HIS A 24 -7.35 -15.60 12.28
C HIS A 24 -7.68 -16.02 13.71
N GLN A 25 -7.17 -17.15 14.20
CA GLN A 25 -7.40 -17.58 15.60
C GLN A 25 -6.84 -16.55 16.61
N VAL A 26 -5.71 -15.92 16.29
CA VAL A 26 -5.11 -14.88 17.13
C VAL A 26 -5.84 -13.54 17.01
N LEU A 27 -6.33 -13.20 15.82
CA LEU A 27 -7.01 -11.93 15.57
C LEU A 27 -8.50 -11.95 15.96
N CYS A 28 -9.13 -13.12 16.01
CA CYS A 28 -10.53 -13.29 16.40
C CYS A 28 -10.69 -13.16 17.92
N LYS A 29 -10.78 -11.92 18.40
CA LYS A 29 -10.95 -11.58 19.83
C LYS A 29 -12.41 -11.47 20.29
N GLY A 30 -13.36 -11.99 19.50
CA GLY A 30 -14.80 -11.96 19.80
C GLY A 30 -15.55 -10.96 18.93
N GLN A 31 -16.67 -10.44 19.45
CA GLN A 31 -17.51 -9.48 18.74
C GLN A 31 -16.74 -8.17 18.51
N SER A 32 -16.50 -7.84 17.24
CA SER A 32 -15.75 -6.65 16.83
C SER A 32 -16.64 -5.58 16.20
N GLN A 33 -17.87 -5.92 15.77
CA GLN A 33 -18.80 -4.94 15.23
C GLN A 33 -19.36 -4.07 16.36
N GLU A 34 -19.16 -2.75 16.25
CA GLU A 34 -19.66 -1.72 17.19
C GLU A 34 -19.06 -1.75 18.60
N ASP A 35 -17.96 -2.48 18.83
CA ASP A 35 -17.21 -2.45 20.09
C ASP A 35 -15.99 -1.51 19.98
N GLU A 36 -16.13 -0.28 20.47
CA GLU A 36 -15.04 0.71 20.55
C GLU A 36 -13.91 0.25 21.50
N ALA A 37 -14.19 -0.65 22.44
CA ALA A 37 -13.17 -1.20 23.33
C ALA A 37 -12.38 -2.36 22.68
N HIS A 38 -12.83 -2.86 21.53
CA HIS A 38 -12.18 -3.97 20.84
C HIS A 38 -10.73 -3.58 20.47
N PRO A 39 -9.70 -4.35 20.90
CA PRO A 39 -8.30 -3.94 20.75
C PRO A 39 -7.85 -3.64 19.31
N LEU A 40 -8.38 -4.39 18.33
CA LEU A 40 -8.06 -4.14 16.91
C LEU A 40 -8.79 -2.92 16.35
N ASN A 41 -9.96 -2.56 16.88
CA ASN A 41 -10.69 -1.37 16.45
C ASN A 41 -9.96 -0.11 16.93
N ARG A 42 -9.52 -0.12 18.19
CA ARG A 42 -8.68 0.96 18.75
C ARG A 42 -7.39 1.16 17.97
N LEU A 43 -6.75 0.06 17.55
CA LEU A 43 -5.54 0.10 16.73
C LEU A 43 -5.82 0.73 15.35
N LEU A 44 -6.93 0.34 14.70
CA LEU A 44 -7.37 0.91 13.42
C LEU A 44 -7.75 2.39 13.53
N GLU A 45 -8.47 2.79 14.56
CA GLU A 45 -8.83 4.19 14.81
C GLU A 45 -7.60 5.06 15.06
N THR A 46 -6.67 4.57 15.88
CA THR A 46 -5.40 5.26 16.11
C THR A 46 -4.58 5.38 14.82
N TRP A 47 -4.57 4.33 13.98
CA TRP A 47 -3.91 4.37 12.66
C TRP A 47 -4.53 5.44 11.74
N ARG A 48 -5.86 5.53 11.70
CA ARG A 48 -6.59 6.55 10.93
C ARG A 48 -6.29 7.97 11.42
N SER A 49 -6.04 8.16 12.72
CA SER A 49 -5.69 9.47 13.28
C SER A 49 -4.27 9.92 12.95
N PHE A 50 -3.44 9.02 12.43
CA PHE A 50 -2.02 9.26 12.19
C PHE A 50 -1.79 9.95 10.84
N HIS A 51 -2.59 9.63 9.81
CA HIS A 51 -2.37 10.12 8.45
C HIS A 51 -3.67 10.58 7.80
N TYR A 52 -3.54 11.60 6.96
CA TYR A 52 -4.54 12.00 5.98
C TYR A 52 -3.82 12.26 4.65
N PRO A 53 -4.24 11.64 3.52
CA PRO A 53 -5.23 10.56 3.39
C PRO A 53 -4.66 9.20 3.88
N PRO A 54 -5.52 8.19 4.15
CA PRO A 54 -5.04 6.86 4.48
C PRO A 54 -4.17 6.30 3.35
N GLU A 55 -2.93 5.95 3.68
CA GLU A 55 -2.04 5.28 2.73
C GLU A 55 -2.67 3.98 2.20
N THR A 56 -2.19 3.47 1.07
CA THR A 56 -2.55 2.14 0.53
C THR A 56 -2.24 0.98 1.48
N THR A 57 -1.66 1.27 2.66
CA THR A 57 -1.23 0.31 3.65
C THR A 57 -2.05 0.38 4.94
N SER A 58 -2.06 -0.72 5.69
CA SER A 58 -2.87 -0.84 6.90
C SER A 58 -2.05 -1.42 8.04
N ILE A 59 -2.24 -0.89 9.26
CA ILE A 59 -1.71 -1.48 10.49
C ILE A 59 -2.11 -2.96 10.66
N MET A 60 -3.20 -3.39 10.00
CA MET A 60 -3.64 -4.78 10.01
C MET A 60 -2.67 -5.72 9.27
N LEU A 61 -1.81 -5.22 8.39
CA LEU A 61 -0.70 -6.01 7.83
C LEU A 61 0.25 -6.44 8.95
N ILE A 62 0.69 -5.50 9.80
CA ILE A 62 1.55 -5.80 10.96
C ILE A 62 0.83 -6.75 11.93
N ALA A 63 -0.45 -6.50 12.21
CA ALA A 63 -1.25 -7.38 13.07
C ALA A 63 -1.30 -8.81 12.52
N LYS A 64 -1.51 -8.98 11.21
CA LYS A 64 -1.50 -10.29 10.54
C LYS A 64 -0.11 -10.92 10.55
N MET A 65 0.96 -10.17 10.31
CA MET A 65 2.34 -10.68 10.38
C MET A 65 2.63 -11.29 11.76
N ILE A 66 2.29 -10.57 12.83
CA ILE A 66 2.47 -11.04 14.21
C ILE A 66 1.60 -12.26 14.49
N ALA A 67 0.33 -12.23 14.06
CA ALA A 67 -0.58 -13.36 14.22
C ALA A 67 -0.09 -14.62 13.49
N MET A 68 0.47 -14.47 12.29
CA MET A 68 1.10 -15.57 11.54
C MET A 68 2.27 -16.17 12.31
N VAL A 69 3.17 -15.35 12.84
CA VAL A 69 4.28 -15.84 13.68
C VAL A 69 3.74 -16.52 14.94
N LYS A 70 2.73 -15.95 15.58
CA LYS A 70 2.16 -16.47 16.84
C LYS A 70 1.47 -17.83 16.67
N GLN A 71 0.79 -18.05 15.55
CA GLN A 71 0.10 -19.31 15.24
C GLN A 71 1.01 -20.38 14.64
N ALA A 72 2.14 -19.99 14.05
CA ALA A 72 3.02 -20.92 13.36
C ALA A 72 3.63 -21.96 14.30
N GLN A 73 3.68 -23.20 13.82
CA GLN A 73 4.46 -24.27 14.47
C GLN A 73 5.96 -23.97 14.35
N ASP A 74 6.41 -23.54 13.17
CA ASP A 74 7.76 -23.04 12.91
C ASP A 74 7.73 -21.52 12.77
N LYS A 75 7.88 -20.83 13.90
CA LYS A 75 7.93 -19.36 13.95
C LYS A 75 9.12 -18.80 13.16
N GLY A 76 10.26 -19.49 13.16
CA GLY A 76 11.48 -19.05 12.48
C GLY A 76 11.28 -18.97 10.97
N ASN A 77 10.60 -19.96 10.39
CA ASN A 77 10.25 -19.95 8.97
C ASN A 77 9.38 -18.73 8.61
N ILE A 78 8.32 -18.44 9.37
CA ILE A 78 7.46 -17.29 9.10
C ILE A 78 8.20 -15.95 9.29
N ILE A 79 9.05 -15.83 10.31
CA ILE A 79 9.89 -14.64 10.50
C ILE A 79 10.83 -14.44 9.30
N SER A 80 11.41 -15.52 8.77
CA SER A 80 12.31 -15.45 7.61
C SER A 80 11.61 -14.95 6.34
N LEU A 81 10.32 -15.28 6.15
CA LEU A 81 9.53 -14.75 5.03
C LEU A 81 9.43 -13.23 5.04
N PHE A 82 9.37 -12.61 6.21
CA PHE A 82 9.30 -11.15 6.30
C PHE A 82 10.66 -10.47 6.21
N SER A 83 11.76 -11.23 6.31
CA SER A 83 13.11 -10.65 6.32
C SER A 83 13.57 -10.14 4.95
N VAL A 84 12.93 -10.59 3.87
CA VAL A 84 13.27 -10.22 2.49
C VAL A 84 12.71 -8.87 2.05
N PHE A 85 11.68 -8.35 2.73
CA PHE A 85 11.06 -7.09 2.36
C PHE A 85 11.96 -5.91 2.76
N VAL A 86 11.92 -4.85 1.94
CA VAL A 86 12.62 -3.60 2.25
C VAL A 86 12.05 -3.03 3.54
N LYS A 87 12.91 -2.61 4.47
CA LYS A 87 12.49 -2.07 5.77
C LYS A 87 13.40 -0.95 6.26
N ALA A 88 14.17 -0.38 5.34
CA ALA A 88 15.07 0.73 5.63
C ALA A 88 14.23 1.94 6.08
N THR A 89 14.60 2.50 7.22
CA THR A 89 13.92 3.67 7.79
C THR A 89 14.54 4.98 7.31
N LEU A 90 15.81 4.91 6.86
CA LEU A 90 16.54 6.00 6.25
C LEU A 90 17.37 5.50 5.07
N ASN A 91 17.46 6.32 4.03
CA ASN A 91 18.56 6.26 3.09
C ASN A 91 19.68 7.15 3.65
N GLU A 92 20.72 6.55 4.20
CA GLU A 92 21.83 7.26 4.84
C GLU A 92 22.63 8.14 3.86
N GLN A 93 22.64 7.79 2.57
CA GLN A 93 23.40 8.52 1.55
C GLN A 93 22.69 9.80 1.12
N GLU A 94 21.36 9.75 1.03
CA GLU A 94 20.53 10.90 0.61
C GLU A 94 19.83 11.61 1.78
N HIS A 95 20.01 11.12 3.01
CA HIS A 95 19.34 11.60 4.24
C HIS A 95 17.81 11.64 4.15
N ILE A 96 17.22 10.72 3.39
CA ILE A 96 15.77 10.62 3.20
C ILE A 96 15.19 9.64 4.21
N ALA A 97 14.18 10.06 4.97
CA ALA A 97 13.41 9.18 5.86
C ALA A 97 12.03 8.90 5.26
N HIS A 98 11.48 7.72 5.57
CA HIS A 98 10.11 7.39 5.14
C HIS A 98 9.09 8.36 5.75
N LYS A 99 8.09 8.81 4.99
CA LYS A 99 7.09 9.80 5.47
C LYS A 99 6.37 9.41 6.77
N LEU A 100 5.99 8.13 6.91
CA LEU A 100 5.48 7.50 8.15
C LEU A 100 6.34 7.75 9.41
N LEU A 101 7.62 8.05 9.23
CA LEU A 101 8.61 8.21 10.30
C LEU A 101 8.89 9.69 10.64
N GLY A 102 8.17 10.64 10.04
CA GLY A 102 8.27 12.07 10.32
C GLY A 102 8.15 12.41 11.82
N LYS A 103 8.83 13.48 12.27
CA LYS A 103 8.88 13.86 13.69
C LYS A 103 7.49 14.19 14.25
N GLN A 104 6.62 14.80 13.44
CA GLN A 104 5.26 15.17 13.78
C GLN A 104 4.39 13.99 14.24
N PHE A 105 4.75 12.76 13.85
CA PHE A 105 4.01 11.55 14.20
C PHE A 105 4.65 10.73 15.33
N GLN A 106 5.70 11.23 15.98
CA GLN A 106 6.45 10.47 16.99
C GLN A 106 5.55 10.01 18.15
N VAL A 107 4.65 10.87 18.62
CA VAL A 107 3.73 10.54 19.74
C VAL A 107 2.75 9.46 19.32
N GLN A 108 2.14 9.60 18.15
CA GLN A 108 1.18 8.66 17.61
C GLN A 108 1.82 7.29 17.32
N ARG A 109 3.08 7.26 16.83
CA ARG A 109 3.86 6.01 16.67
C ARG A 109 4.02 5.28 17.98
N GLU A 110 4.38 6.01 19.03
CA GLU A 110 4.56 5.41 20.34
C GLU A 110 3.25 4.86 20.89
N VAL A 111 2.14 5.60 20.74
CA VAL A 111 0.80 5.11 21.12
C VAL A 111 0.42 3.84 20.35
N LEU A 112 0.59 3.84 19.02
CA LEU A 112 0.32 2.66 18.18
C LEU A 112 1.17 1.46 18.59
N ARG A 113 2.47 1.68 18.83
CA ARG A 113 3.39 0.62 19.25
C ARG A 113 2.95 -0.01 20.57
N GLN A 114 2.55 0.81 21.55
CA GLN A 114 2.08 0.32 22.84
C GLN A 114 0.76 -0.45 22.71
N GLN A 115 -0.20 0.07 21.96
CA GLN A 115 -1.46 -0.63 21.70
C GLN A 115 -1.24 -1.98 20.98
N LEU A 116 -0.36 -2.00 19.98
CA LEU A 116 0.00 -3.22 19.27
C LEU A 116 0.66 -4.24 20.20
N ARG A 117 1.57 -3.79 21.07
CA ARG A 117 2.22 -4.61 22.10
C ARG A 117 1.19 -5.21 23.06
N GLU A 118 0.32 -4.39 23.65
CA GLU A 118 -0.74 -4.85 24.55
C GLU A 118 -1.66 -5.88 23.88
N THR A 119 -1.92 -5.72 22.59
CA THR A 119 -2.89 -6.54 21.86
C THR A 119 -2.32 -7.86 21.37
N LEU A 120 -1.08 -7.86 20.86
CA LEU A 120 -0.51 -8.94 20.04
C LEU A 120 0.91 -9.36 20.44
N PHE A 121 1.44 -8.95 21.62
CA PHE A 121 2.81 -9.31 22.01
C PHE A 121 3.15 -10.78 21.78
N GLU A 122 4.34 -11.00 21.22
CA GLU A 122 4.89 -12.31 20.91
C GLU A 122 6.39 -12.31 21.16
N GLU A 123 6.86 -13.22 22.01
CA GLU A 123 8.26 -13.28 22.46
C GLU A 123 9.23 -13.55 21.30
N ALA A 124 8.83 -14.39 20.34
CA ALA A 124 9.65 -14.73 19.18
C ALA A 124 9.99 -13.52 18.28
N VAL A 125 9.20 -12.44 18.37
CA VAL A 125 9.39 -11.18 17.64
C VAL A 125 9.38 -9.99 18.59
N GLN A 126 9.89 -10.14 19.81
CA GLN A 126 9.94 -9.06 20.80
C GLN A 126 10.62 -7.78 20.29
N GLU A 127 11.61 -7.93 19.40
CA GLU A 127 12.31 -6.83 18.74
C GLU A 127 11.38 -5.96 17.90
N TRP A 128 10.30 -6.50 17.33
CA TRP A 128 9.32 -5.72 16.56
C TRP A 128 8.54 -4.73 17.42
N PHE A 129 8.55 -4.91 18.73
CA PHE A 129 7.88 -4.03 19.68
C PHE A 129 8.83 -3.01 20.32
N THR A 130 10.10 -2.94 19.94
CA THR A 130 10.97 -1.82 20.30
C THR A 130 10.65 -0.60 19.42
N PRO A 131 11.02 0.64 19.82
CA PRO A 131 10.83 1.81 18.96
C PRO A 131 11.45 1.63 17.57
N GLU A 132 12.67 1.09 17.50
CA GLU A 132 13.42 0.88 16.26
C GLU A 132 12.80 -0.23 15.40
N GLY A 133 12.41 -1.35 16.04
CA GLY A 133 11.77 -2.45 15.34
C GLY A 133 10.38 -2.08 14.80
N PHE A 134 9.62 -1.29 15.55
CA PHE A 134 8.32 -0.81 15.09
C PHE A 134 8.46 0.17 13.91
N ASN A 135 9.43 1.09 13.97
CA ASN A 135 9.73 1.95 12.82
C ASN A 135 10.11 1.14 11.58
N SER A 136 10.87 0.06 11.75
CA SER A 136 11.23 -0.85 10.65
C SER A 136 10.00 -1.57 10.07
N LEU A 137 9.03 -1.95 10.91
CA LEU A 137 7.77 -2.52 10.45
C LEU A 137 6.92 -1.52 9.67
N LEU A 138 6.85 -0.26 10.13
CA LEU A 138 6.15 0.80 9.41
C LEU A 138 6.78 1.03 8.03
N ALA A 139 8.11 1.15 7.96
CA ALA A 139 8.83 1.24 6.70
C ALA A 139 8.57 0.03 5.80
N LEU A 140 8.51 -1.18 6.38
CA LEU A 140 8.21 -2.40 5.61
C LEU A 140 6.84 -2.35 4.95
N ILE A 141 5.79 -2.07 5.72
CA ILE A 141 4.43 -2.04 5.15
C ILE A 141 4.19 -0.83 4.25
N GLY A 142 4.92 0.27 4.44
CA GLY A 142 4.86 1.46 3.60
C GLY A 142 5.55 1.28 2.26
N THR A 143 6.73 0.63 2.23
CA THR A 143 7.52 0.44 1.01
C THR A 143 7.11 -0.78 0.18
N ASN A 144 6.44 -1.78 0.78
CA ASN A 144 6.09 -3.03 0.10
C ASN A 144 4.58 -3.30 0.07
N GLY A 145 3.77 -2.43 0.68
CA GLY A 145 2.33 -2.57 0.70
C GLY A 145 1.75 -2.42 -0.70
N GLN A 146 1.10 -3.47 -1.21
CA GLN A 146 0.40 -3.45 -2.48
C GLN A 146 -1.10 -3.37 -2.22
N GLY A 147 -1.73 -2.32 -2.75
CA GLY A 147 -3.19 -2.22 -2.81
C GLY A 147 -3.76 -3.39 -3.61
N ILE A 148 -4.76 -4.06 -3.04
CA ILE A 148 -5.58 -5.05 -3.72
C ILE A 148 -6.83 -4.32 -4.15
N GLY A 149 -7.08 -4.26 -5.45
CA GLY A 149 -8.36 -3.81 -5.94
C GLY A 149 -8.50 -4.06 -7.43
N SER A 150 -9.64 -4.64 -7.76
CA SER A 150 -10.27 -4.44 -9.04
C SER A 150 -11.50 -3.61 -8.78
N SER A 151 -11.46 -2.32 -9.06
CA SER A 151 -12.74 -1.61 -9.11
C SER A 151 -13.59 -2.23 -10.20
N SER A 152 -14.79 -2.67 -9.82
CA SER A 152 -15.78 -3.13 -10.79
C SER A 152 -16.03 -2.05 -11.85
N PHE A 153 -15.88 -0.77 -11.46
CA PHE A 153 -15.97 0.36 -12.37
C PHE A 153 -14.77 0.45 -13.30
N SER A 154 -13.51 0.37 -12.81
CA SER A 154 -12.34 0.39 -13.70
C SER A 154 -12.32 -0.81 -14.68
N HIS A 155 -12.78 -1.98 -14.25
CA HIS A 155 -13.01 -3.14 -15.11
C HIS A 155 -14.11 -2.87 -16.16
N TRP A 156 -15.19 -2.20 -15.79
CA TRP A 156 -16.22 -1.79 -16.72
C TRP A 156 -15.67 -0.81 -17.76
N VAL A 157 -14.95 0.22 -17.35
CA VAL A 157 -14.26 1.19 -18.23
C VAL A 157 -13.33 0.48 -19.22
N LYS A 158 -12.45 -0.39 -18.76
CA LYS A 158 -11.55 -1.17 -19.64
C LYS A 158 -12.30 -2.06 -20.64
N ASN A 159 -13.48 -2.53 -20.28
CA ASN A 159 -14.32 -3.31 -21.19
C ASN A 159 -15.05 -2.43 -22.21
N THR A 160 -15.33 -1.16 -21.89
CA THR A 160 -15.95 -0.23 -22.84
C THR A 160 -14.97 0.20 -23.94
N GLU A 161 -13.66 0.23 -23.67
CA GLU A 161 -12.62 0.50 -24.68
C GLU A 161 -12.62 -0.52 -25.84
N LYS A 162 -13.13 -1.74 -25.59
CA LYS A 162 -13.22 -2.81 -26.60
C LYS A 162 -14.43 -2.64 -27.52
N LEU A 163 -15.32 -1.68 -27.25
CA LEU A 163 -16.52 -1.44 -28.04
C LEU A 163 -16.18 -0.70 -29.35
N CYS A 164 -16.73 -1.17 -30.46
CA CYS A 164 -16.65 -0.47 -31.74
C CYS A 164 -17.73 0.61 -31.82
N LEU A 165 -17.50 1.75 -31.18
CA LEU A 165 -18.41 2.90 -31.15
C LEU A 165 -18.07 3.93 -32.24
N GLY A 166 -19.08 4.67 -32.74
CA GLY A 166 -18.81 5.85 -33.55
C GLY A 166 -18.25 7.01 -32.72
N ASP A 167 -17.54 7.96 -33.34
CA ASP A 167 -16.84 9.05 -32.63
C ASP A 167 -17.74 9.83 -31.66
N ALA A 168 -18.99 10.09 -32.05
CA ALA A 168 -19.95 10.81 -31.21
C ALA A 168 -20.39 10.00 -29.98
N GLU A 169 -20.61 8.69 -30.14
CA GLU A 169 -21.00 7.79 -29.05
C GLU A 169 -19.83 7.55 -28.09
N LYS A 170 -18.62 7.40 -28.65
CA LYS A 170 -17.38 7.30 -27.86
C LYS A 170 -17.19 8.54 -27.00
N LYS A 171 -17.34 9.74 -27.58
CA LYS A 171 -17.23 11.00 -26.83
C LYS A 171 -18.26 11.09 -25.70
N GLN A 172 -19.52 10.71 -25.95
CA GLN A 172 -20.54 10.69 -24.91
C GLN A 172 -20.22 9.71 -23.77
N LEU A 173 -19.70 8.53 -24.12
CA LEU A 173 -19.27 7.54 -23.15
C LEU A 173 -18.09 8.04 -22.32
N ASP A 174 -17.08 8.63 -22.96
CA ASP A 174 -15.91 9.20 -22.28
C ASP A 174 -16.35 10.33 -21.30
N GLU A 175 -17.26 11.22 -21.73
CA GLU A 175 -17.83 12.26 -20.86
C GLU A 175 -18.58 11.67 -19.65
N LEU A 176 -19.34 10.58 -19.84
CA LEU A 176 -20.03 9.89 -18.76
C LEU A 176 -19.04 9.22 -17.79
N ILE A 177 -18.00 8.57 -18.31
CA ILE A 177 -16.96 7.92 -17.51
C ILE A 177 -16.27 8.97 -16.63
N THR A 178 -15.89 10.12 -17.18
CA THR A 178 -15.30 11.22 -16.42
C THR A 178 -16.23 11.70 -15.31
N GLN A 179 -17.50 11.97 -15.62
CA GLN A 179 -18.47 12.42 -14.62
C GLN A 179 -18.66 11.42 -13.48
N LEU A 180 -18.63 10.12 -13.78
CA LEU A 180 -18.73 9.07 -12.77
C LEU A 180 -17.46 9.01 -11.91
N TYR A 181 -16.27 9.14 -12.49
CA TYR A 181 -15.03 9.24 -11.72
C TYR A 181 -15.04 10.44 -10.78
N ASP A 182 -15.47 11.63 -11.25
CA ASP A 182 -15.56 12.84 -10.43
C ASP A 182 -16.53 12.63 -9.24
N GLN A 183 -17.72 12.08 -9.50
CA GLN A 183 -18.70 11.79 -8.45
C GLN A 183 -18.24 10.73 -7.45
N LEU A 184 -17.50 9.74 -7.94
CA LEU A 184 -16.91 8.70 -7.09
C LEU A 184 -15.83 9.32 -6.21
N ASP A 185 -14.93 10.12 -6.77
CA ASP A 185 -13.88 10.82 -6.03
C ASP A 185 -14.43 11.77 -4.96
N GLU A 186 -15.52 12.51 -5.23
CA GLU A 186 -16.19 13.35 -4.22
C GLU A 186 -16.63 12.58 -2.95
N VAL A 187 -16.89 11.27 -3.08
CA VAL A 187 -17.39 10.42 -1.99
C VAL A 187 -16.29 9.52 -1.42
N SER A 188 -15.47 8.90 -2.27
CA SER A 188 -14.46 7.91 -1.90
C SER A 188 -13.04 8.44 -1.87
N GLY A 189 -12.76 9.59 -2.47
CA GLY A 189 -11.40 10.09 -2.71
C GLY A 189 -10.51 9.04 -3.40
N GLU A 190 -9.25 8.99 -2.98
CA GLU A 190 -8.22 8.07 -3.48
C GLU A 190 -8.52 6.56 -3.29
N PHE A 191 -9.59 6.17 -2.59
CA PHE A 191 -9.92 4.76 -2.29
C PHE A 191 -10.70 4.03 -3.38
N LEU A 192 -10.96 4.67 -4.51
CA LEU A 192 -11.86 4.14 -5.53
C LEU A 192 -11.47 2.75 -6.06
N ASP A 193 -10.18 2.40 -5.98
CA ASP A 193 -9.61 1.15 -6.49
C ASP A 193 -8.89 0.31 -5.41
N CYS A 194 -9.21 0.45 -4.12
CA CYS A 194 -8.53 -0.27 -3.03
C CYS A 194 -9.51 -1.00 -2.10
N GLU A 195 -9.68 -2.31 -2.33
CA GLU A 195 -10.47 -3.22 -1.48
C GLU A 195 -9.67 -3.72 -0.26
N GLY A 196 -8.34 -3.63 -0.31
CA GLY A 196 -7.46 -4.02 0.79
C GLY A 196 -5.99 -3.86 0.45
N SER A 197 -5.12 -4.41 1.29
CA SER A 197 -3.67 -4.39 1.06
C SER A 197 -3.01 -5.71 1.43
N ALA A 198 -1.90 -6.01 0.78
CA ALA A 198 -1.12 -7.22 1.02
C ALA A 198 0.37 -7.02 0.70
N LEU A 199 1.19 -7.98 1.14
CA LEU A 199 2.61 -8.08 0.84
C LEU A 199 2.84 -9.25 -0.12
N TYR A 200 3.51 -9.00 -1.25
CA TYR A 200 3.75 -10.00 -2.29
C TYR A 200 5.25 -10.20 -2.53
N LEU A 201 5.81 -11.29 -2.02
CA LEU A 201 7.26 -11.57 -2.05
C LEU A 201 7.92 -11.36 -3.42
N LEU A 202 7.32 -11.92 -4.48
CA LEU A 202 7.90 -11.86 -5.83
C LEU A 202 7.75 -10.46 -6.45
N GLN A 203 6.61 -9.81 -6.26
CA GLN A 203 6.39 -8.46 -6.79
C GLN A 203 7.29 -7.44 -6.09
N SER A 204 7.49 -7.56 -4.77
CA SER A 204 8.39 -6.66 -4.02
C SER A 204 9.87 -6.81 -4.39
N SER A 205 10.22 -7.78 -5.24
CA SER A 205 11.58 -7.92 -5.81
C SER A 205 11.76 -7.11 -7.11
N CYS A 206 10.69 -6.59 -7.71
CA CYS A 206 10.75 -5.84 -8.97
C CYS A 206 10.99 -4.36 -8.68
N ASN A 207 12.03 -3.77 -9.27
CA ASN A 207 12.36 -2.36 -9.08
C ASN A 207 11.42 -1.42 -9.84
N HIS A 208 11.48 -0.15 -9.45
CA HIS A 208 10.72 0.92 -10.08
C HIS A 208 11.30 1.36 -11.42
N SER A 209 10.43 1.64 -12.40
CA SER A 209 10.71 2.51 -13.53
C SER A 209 9.50 3.39 -13.83
N CYS A 210 9.71 4.67 -14.18
CA CYS A 210 8.62 5.52 -14.68
C CYS A 210 8.21 5.18 -16.13
N SER A 211 8.94 4.27 -16.78
CA SER A 211 8.60 3.63 -18.05
C SER A 211 8.81 2.11 -17.88
N PRO A 212 7.90 1.42 -17.17
CA PRO A 212 8.09 0.02 -16.81
C PRO A 212 7.88 -0.92 -18.01
N ASN A 213 8.48 -2.11 -17.94
CA ASN A 213 8.25 -3.18 -18.93
C ASN A 213 7.24 -4.24 -18.46
N ALA A 214 6.78 -4.16 -17.22
CA ALA A 214 5.70 -4.98 -16.68
C ALA A 214 4.72 -4.17 -15.82
N GLU A 215 3.52 -4.71 -15.65
CA GLU A 215 2.49 -4.16 -14.77
C GLU A 215 1.94 -5.20 -13.79
N VAL A 216 1.46 -4.71 -12.66
CA VAL A 216 0.72 -5.49 -11.65
C VAL A 216 -0.76 -5.45 -12.01
N THR A 217 -1.40 -6.62 -12.06
CA THR A 217 -2.85 -6.74 -12.33
C THR A 217 -3.52 -7.72 -11.39
N PHE A 218 -4.82 -7.56 -11.20
CA PHE A 218 -5.68 -8.50 -10.46
C PHE A 218 -6.76 -9.06 -11.42
N PRO A 219 -6.40 -9.95 -12.35
CA PRO A 219 -7.25 -10.33 -13.48
C PRO A 219 -8.59 -10.97 -13.05
N ASN A 220 -8.61 -11.59 -11.88
CA ASN A 220 -9.80 -12.27 -11.33
C ASN A 220 -10.54 -11.43 -10.28
N GLY A 221 -10.12 -10.17 -10.09
CA GLY A 221 -10.68 -9.31 -9.05
C GLY A 221 -10.62 -9.90 -7.65
N ASN A 222 -9.46 -10.46 -7.29
CA ASN A 222 -9.21 -11.06 -5.99
C ASN A 222 -7.77 -10.76 -5.56
N HIS A 223 -7.35 -11.31 -4.41
CA HIS A 223 -5.99 -11.13 -3.88
C HIS A 223 -4.88 -11.87 -4.65
N THR A 224 -5.16 -12.46 -5.82
CA THR A 224 -4.14 -13.11 -6.65
C THR A 224 -3.57 -12.10 -7.64
N LEU A 225 -2.35 -11.67 -7.36
CA LEU A 225 -1.58 -10.77 -8.21
C LEU A 225 -1.02 -11.50 -9.45
N ALA A 226 -1.12 -10.86 -10.61
CA ALA A 226 -0.45 -11.28 -11.83
C ALA A 226 0.48 -10.17 -12.34
N MET A 227 1.71 -10.56 -12.68
CA MET A 227 2.69 -9.71 -13.37
C MET A 227 2.52 -9.93 -14.86
N VAL A 228 2.23 -8.87 -15.62
CA VAL A 228 1.98 -8.93 -17.06
C VAL A 228 3.01 -8.07 -17.78
N ALA A 229 3.66 -8.63 -18.79
CA ALA A 229 4.60 -7.89 -19.63
C ALA A 229 3.85 -6.86 -20.50
N LEU A 230 4.33 -5.63 -20.52
CA LEU A 230 3.81 -4.54 -21.36
C LEU A 230 4.48 -4.51 -22.74
N GLN A 231 5.65 -5.14 -22.85
CA GLN A 231 6.47 -5.23 -24.04
C GLN A 231 7.25 -6.54 -24.04
N ASP A 232 7.91 -6.87 -25.15
CA ASP A 232 8.84 -8.00 -25.19
C ASP A 232 10.00 -7.75 -24.21
N ILE A 233 10.28 -8.72 -23.34
CA ILE A 233 11.37 -8.68 -22.35
C ILE A 233 12.45 -9.67 -22.76
N SER A 234 13.66 -9.18 -23.00
CA SER A 234 14.79 -10.02 -23.40
C SER A 234 15.35 -10.84 -22.24
N PRO A 235 16.02 -11.98 -22.48
CA PRO A 235 16.76 -12.67 -21.42
C PRO A 235 17.76 -11.72 -20.74
N GLU A 236 17.85 -11.81 -19.41
CA GLU A 236 18.67 -10.94 -18.55
C GLU A 236 18.22 -9.46 -18.47
N GLU A 237 17.14 -9.08 -19.15
CA GLU A 237 16.52 -7.77 -18.97
C GLU A 237 15.80 -7.72 -17.61
N GLU A 238 16.04 -6.65 -16.85
CA GLU A 238 15.40 -6.45 -15.56
C GLU A 238 13.90 -6.22 -15.73
N ILE A 239 13.09 -6.91 -14.93
CA ILE A 239 11.66 -6.67 -14.87
C ILE A 239 11.42 -5.49 -13.93
N THR A 240 10.83 -4.42 -14.46
CA THR A 240 10.49 -3.21 -13.71
C THR A 240 9.00 -2.93 -13.76
N ILE A 241 8.49 -2.40 -12.66
CA ILE A 241 7.10 -1.95 -12.51
C ILE A 241 7.04 -0.48 -12.13
N SER A 242 5.89 0.16 -12.26
CA SER A 242 5.67 1.46 -11.65
C SER A 242 5.24 1.31 -10.19
N TYR A 243 5.79 2.17 -9.32
CA TYR A 243 5.36 2.34 -7.94
C TYR A 243 4.40 3.53 -7.78
N LEU A 244 4.23 4.27 -8.88
CA LEU A 244 3.40 5.45 -9.00
C LEU A 244 2.08 5.06 -9.68
N SER A 245 1.00 5.75 -9.31
CA SER A 245 -0.28 5.61 -9.99
C SER A 245 -0.17 6.04 -11.46
N CYS A 246 -1.16 5.67 -12.28
CA CYS A 246 -1.21 6.11 -13.68
C CYS A 246 -1.22 7.65 -13.76
N CYS A 247 -1.96 8.32 -12.88
CA CYS A 247 -2.01 9.78 -12.79
C CYS A 247 -0.64 10.35 -12.44
N ASP A 248 0.03 9.83 -11.41
CA ASP A 248 1.36 10.29 -10.98
C ASP A 248 2.43 10.10 -12.06
N LEU A 249 2.34 9.03 -12.85
CA LEU A 249 3.26 8.80 -13.97
C LEU A 249 3.19 9.90 -15.03
N THR A 250 2.05 10.58 -15.16
CA THR A 250 1.87 11.71 -16.09
C THR A 250 2.31 13.05 -15.52
N ARG A 251 2.53 13.14 -14.20
CA ARG A 251 3.03 14.35 -13.53
C ARG A 251 4.49 14.63 -13.87
N SER A 252 4.94 15.84 -13.53
CA SER A 252 6.30 16.33 -13.78
C SER A 252 7.36 15.41 -13.17
N ARG A 253 8.59 15.43 -13.72
CA ARG A 253 9.73 14.73 -13.12
C ARG A 253 9.90 15.08 -11.64
N HIS A 254 9.74 16.35 -11.28
CA HIS A 254 9.86 16.83 -9.91
C HIS A 254 8.85 16.13 -8.98
N SER A 255 7.56 16.19 -9.32
CA SER A 255 6.50 15.60 -8.51
C SER A 255 6.69 14.08 -8.36
N ARG A 256 7.06 13.38 -9.45
CA ARG A 256 7.37 11.93 -9.38
C ARG A 256 8.54 11.62 -8.45
N GLN A 257 9.62 12.40 -8.52
CA GLN A 257 10.79 12.22 -7.65
C GLN A 257 10.45 12.49 -6.19
N LYS A 258 9.64 13.51 -5.90
CA LYS A 258 9.18 13.83 -4.54
C LYS A 258 8.45 12.62 -3.93
N ILE A 259 7.45 12.09 -4.64
CA ILE A 259 6.69 10.90 -4.20
C ILE A 259 7.62 9.70 -3.99
N LEU A 260 8.53 9.42 -4.92
CA LEU A 260 9.43 8.27 -4.81
C LEU A 260 10.41 8.39 -3.63
N LYS A 261 10.91 9.59 -3.36
CA LYS A 261 11.79 9.84 -2.21
C LYS A 261 11.04 9.65 -0.89
N GLU A 262 9.87 10.27 -0.73
CA GLU A 262 9.10 10.22 0.51
C GLU A 262 8.60 8.82 0.87
N ASN A 263 8.25 8.02 -0.13
CA ASN A 263 7.63 6.70 0.07
C ASN A 263 8.63 5.53 -0.07
N TYR A 264 9.65 5.67 -0.92
CA TYR A 264 10.55 4.55 -1.26
C TYR A 264 12.04 4.88 -1.06
N LEU A 265 12.37 6.09 -0.64
CA LEU A 265 13.70 6.50 -0.17
C LEU A 265 14.80 6.37 -1.23
N PHE A 266 14.47 6.61 -2.50
CA PHE A 266 15.46 6.63 -3.59
C PHE A 266 15.17 7.74 -4.61
N THR A 267 16.23 8.15 -5.33
CA THR A 267 16.11 9.02 -6.51
C THR A 267 16.01 8.17 -7.78
N CYS A 268 14.95 8.33 -8.56
CA CYS A 268 14.74 7.56 -9.78
C CYS A 268 15.67 8.02 -10.91
N THR A 269 16.35 7.07 -11.54
CA THR A 269 17.29 7.32 -12.65
C THR A 269 16.89 6.58 -13.92
N CYS A 270 15.62 6.18 -14.03
CA CYS A 270 15.10 5.54 -15.25
C CYS A 270 15.20 6.47 -16.47
N GLU A 271 15.11 5.89 -17.67
CA GLU A 271 15.23 6.61 -18.95
C GLU A 271 14.33 7.85 -19.02
N LYS A 272 13.06 7.73 -18.62
CA LYS A 272 12.11 8.85 -18.59
C LYS A 272 12.56 9.97 -17.66
N CYS A 273 13.07 9.64 -16.47
CA CYS A 273 13.58 10.66 -15.54
C CYS A 273 14.89 11.29 -16.01
N LEU A 274 15.70 10.59 -16.81
CA LEU A 274 16.91 11.15 -17.40
C LEU A 274 16.60 12.05 -18.60
N SER A 275 15.61 11.69 -19.44
CA SER A 275 15.21 12.50 -20.58
C SER A 275 14.54 13.82 -20.18
N GLU A 276 13.82 13.82 -19.05
CA GLU A 276 13.12 15.00 -18.50
C GLU A 276 13.99 15.80 -17.51
N ALA A 277 15.31 15.55 -17.44
CA ALA A 277 16.17 16.16 -16.42
C ALA A 277 16.31 17.68 -16.54
N ASP A 278 16.22 18.21 -17.77
CA ASP A 278 16.34 19.64 -18.07
C ASP A 278 14.98 20.35 -18.18
N ASP A 279 13.87 19.63 -17.98
CA ASP A 279 12.53 20.21 -18.05
C ASP A 279 12.29 21.15 -16.86
N ALA A 280 11.55 22.24 -17.12
CA ALA A 280 11.19 23.18 -16.06
C ALA A 280 10.36 22.47 -14.99
N SER A 281 10.68 22.74 -13.73
CA SER A 281 9.90 22.33 -12.56
C SER A 281 8.56 23.06 -12.56
N VAL A 282 7.58 22.58 -13.33
CA VAL A 282 6.21 23.11 -13.27
C VAL A 282 5.47 22.31 -12.20
N THR A 283 5.45 22.84 -10.99
CA THR A 283 4.60 22.33 -9.90
C THR A 283 3.18 22.84 -10.13
N SER A 284 2.18 21.96 -10.01
CA SER A 284 0.78 22.40 -9.91
C SER A 284 0.55 23.08 -8.57
N GLU A 285 -0.45 23.97 -8.48
CA GLU A 285 -0.77 24.70 -7.23
C GLU A 285 -0.99 23.74 -6.02
N GLU A 286 -1.48 22.53 -6.27
CA GLU A 286 -1.63 21.45 -5.27
C GLU A 286 -0.31 20.95 -4.66
N ASP A 287 0.82 21.06 -5.38
CA ASP A 287 2.12 20.62 -4.89
C ASP A 287 2.78 21.69 -3.98
N ILE A 288 2.33 22.96 -4.05
CA ILE A 288 2.90 24.09 -3.28
C ILE A 288 2.58 23.98 -1.79
N ASP A 289 1.37 23.55 -1.42
CA ASP A 289 0.95 23.38 -0.02
C ASP A 289 1.81 22.35 0.74
N SER A 290 2.42 21.41 0.02
CA SER A 290 3.30 20.40 0.60
C SER A 290 4.76 20.87 0.78
N ASP A 291 5.21 21.88 0.02
CA ASP A 291 6.56 22.44 0.15
C ASP A 291 6.64 23.45 1.31
N GLU A 292 5.55 24.17 1.63
CA GLU A 292 5.51 25.12 2.75
C GLU A 292 5.62 24.43 4.14
N MET A 293 5.23 23.16 4.25
CA MET A 293 5.43 22.39 5.50
C MET A 293 6.89 21.97 5.72
N ASP A 294 7.69 21.82 4.67
CA ASP A 294 9.08 21.36 4.76
C ASP A 294 10.07 22.51 5.05
N GLU A 295 9.72 23.76 4.71
CA GLU A 295 10.58 24.92 5.02
C GLU A 295 10.57 25.31 6.51
N GLU A 296 9.51 25.02 7.27
CA GLU A 296 9.48 25.28 8.73
C GLU A 296 10.36 24.31 9.54
N ASP A 297 10.72 23.15 8.99
CA ASP A 297 11.50 22.11 9.70
C ASP A 297 13.03 22.21 9.46
N THR A 298 13.48 23.23 8.71
CA THR A 298 14.92 23.49 8.43
C THR A 298 15.49 24.79 9.03
N MET A 299 14.78 25.44 9.96
CA MET A 299 15.34 26.53 10.80
C MET A 299 15.51 26.18 12.27
#